data_AF-A0A9W6BTH6-F1
#
_entry.id   AF-A0A9W6BTH6-F1
#
_cell.length_a   1.000
_cell.length_b   1.000
_cell.length_c   1.000
_cell.angle_alpha   90.00
_cell.angle_beta   90.00
_cell.angle_gamma   90.00
#
_symmetry.space_group_name_H-M   'P 1'
#
loop_
_entity.id
_entity.type
_entity.pdbx_description
1 polymer ?
#
loop_
_entity_poly.entity_id
_entity_poly.type
_entity_poly.pdbx_seq_one_letter_code
_entity_poly.pdbx_strand_id
1 'polypeptide(L)'
;MAYASASIPAGLLDGEANPSDQGWSLGPFKIPFPLPAQQHTGSGSGSSSNSSRLQSAADAVRQFREVVTAGLHPSSGRGGVASTSAPRGPSARRGPAAAQLEYSEDTPRLVGKRSIATSNLPPPRRRPPPPPIRRPRHTLPLSGWEPVYDDRDTRWWTTKETALHGSYSWALQDYQSDREDAPVPGDVWRADVPSDVELAPVLTCRDLVKQVLVDQTSRGGGDAIQCAFPDAPCPAGSYKVMAFTSPIPPDDPAANYCDHHFYVQHKDVAITLQPGDRLADVARFFKVSVDDLYDANPGLGATAPQPDVPLDRERSVRVAGANVWSHKPSEWLPPRLHDGAGRPIHNPLRAVAAFSDEEGDMNELPSQYCCSFCVRPGLVKTGPGARPAAGAGAGAGRDRQE
;
A
#
# COMPACT_ATOMS: atom_id res chain seq x y z
N MET A 1 7.69 15.39 -34.71
CA MET A 1 7.20 15.09 -33.35
C MET A 1 7.27 16.38 -32.56
N ALA A 2 6.13 16.90 -32.10
CA ALA A 2 6.10 18.15 -31.34
C ALA A 2 6.10 17.82 -29.84
N TYR A 3 7.08 18.36 -29.11
CA TYR A 3 7.09 18.39 -27.66
C TYR A 3 6.64 19.78 -27.24
N ALA A 4 5.62 19.87 -26.40
CA ALA A 4 5.22 21.14 -25.80
C ALA A 4 5.70 21.18 -24.35
N SER A 5 6.46 22.21 -23.99
CA SER A 5 6.78 22.54 -22.61
C SER A 5 5.82 23.61 -22.12
N ALA A 6 5.11 23.35 -21.03
CA ALA A 6 4.36 24.38 -20.32
C ALA A 6 5.19 24.85 -19.12
N SER A 7 5.40 26.15 -19.02
CA SER A 7 6.01 26.81 -17.86
C SER A 7 4.96 27.71 -17.21
N ILE A 8 4.87 27.65 -15.88
CA ILE A 8 3.97 28.51 -15.09
C ILE A 8 4.56 29.94 -15.11
N PRO A 9 3.76 30.99 -15.36
CA PRO A 9 4.24 32.37 -15.26
C PRO A 9 4.69 32.67 -13.83
N ALA A 10 5.89 33.26 -13.68
CA ALA A 10 6.35 33.79 -12.40
C ALA A 10 5.43 34.95 -11.96
N GLY A 11 4.82 34.82 -10.77
CA GLY A 11 3.95 35.86 -10.20
C GLY A 11 2.66 35.38 -9.54
N LEU A 12 2.45 34.06 -9.37
CA LEU A 12 1.24 33.52 -8.72
C LEU A 12 1.40 33.15 -7.23
N LEU A 13 2.57 33.38 -6.64
CA LEU A 13 2.86 33.10 -5.23
C LEU A 13 3.47 34.34 -4.58
N ASP A 14 2.78 34.89 -3.59
CA ASP A 14 3.29 35.96 -2.74
C ASP A 14 4.36 35.40 -1.80
N GLY A 15 5.61 35.78 -2.04
CA GLY A 15 6.73 35.44 -1.16
C GLY A 15 8.07 35.86 -1.74
N GLU A 16 8.80 36.71 -1.03
CA GLU A 16 10.15 37.16 -1.37
C GLU A 16 11.18 36.01 -1.26
N ALA A 17 11.18 35.11 -2.25
CA ALA A 17 12.25 34.13 -2.42
C ALA A 17 12.84 34.23 -3.84
N ASN A 18 14.16 34.10 -3.89
CA ASN A 18 14.98 34.30 -5.09
C ASN A 18 14.50 33.40 -6.27
N PRO A 19 14.20 33.96 -7.45
CA PRO A 19 13.58 33.24 -8.57
C PRO A 19 14.49 32.24 -9.30
N SER A 20 15.72 32.00 -8.84
CA SER A 20 16.64 31.02 -9.43
C SER A 20 16.53 29.60 -8.85
N ASP A 21 15.86 29.42 -7.72
CA ASP A 21 15.94 28.17 -6.93
C ASP A 21 14.68 27.30 -6.95
N GLN A 22 13.64 27.70 -7.70
CA GLN A 22 12.38 26.94 -7.77
C GLN A 22 11.88 26.81 -9.21
N GLY A 23 12.57 25.96 -9.98
CA GLY A 23 12.08 25.46 -11.26
C GLY A 23 11.71 23.98 -11.15
N TRP A 24 10.42 23.67 -11.05
CA TRP A 24 9.94 22.30 -11.22
C TRP A 24 9.69 22.05 -12.71
N SER A 25 10.42 21.08 -13.27
CA SER A 25 10.13 20.52 -14.59
C SER A 25 9.31 19.25 -14.38
N LEU A 26 8.08 19.24 -14.88
CA LEU A 26 7.42 17.99 -15.17
C LEU A 26 8.07 17.45 -16.45
N GLY A 27 8.75 16.29 -16.37
CA GLY A 27 9.32 15.60 -17.52
C GLY A 27 8.25 15.29 -18.59
N PRO A 28 8.63 14.91 -19.81
CA PRO A 28 7.68 14.79 -20.92
C PRO A 28 6.60 13.72 -20.64
N PHE A 29 5.34 14.15 -20.55
CA PHE A 29 4.17 13.26 -20.50
C PHE A 29 3.55 13.11 -21.89
N LYS A 30 3.12 11.90 -22.20
CA LYS A 30 2.55 11.52 -23.49
C LYS A 30 1.03 11.65 -23.41
N ILE A 31 0.46 12.60 -24.16
CA ILE A 31 -1.00 12.79 -24.22
C ILE A 31 -1.59 11.71 -25.14
N PRO A 32 -2.62 10.94 -24.71
CA PRO A 32 -3.12 9.78 -25.46
C PRO A 32 -4.05 10.10 -26.63
N PHE A 33 -4.10 11.36 -27.09
CA PHE A 33 -4.95 11.77 -28.21
C PHE A 33 -4.14 12.51 -29.27
N PRO A 34 -4.41 12.31 -30.57
CA PRO A 34 -3.77 13.08 -31.62
C PRO A 34 -4.18 14.55 -31.50
N LEU A 35 -3.19 15.43 -31.30
CA LEU A 35 -3.41 16.87 -31.49
C LEU A 35 -3.85 17.09 -32.95
N PRO A 36 -4.88 17.89 -33.21
CA PRO A 36 -5.28 18.21 -34.57
C PRO A 36 -4.07 18.84 -35.29
N ALA A 37 -3.70 18.25 -36.42
CA ALA A 37 -2.62 18.74 -37.26
C ALA A 37 -2.88 20.20 -37.62
N GLN A 38 -1.93 21.09 -37.33
CA GLN A 38 -1.94 22.45 -37.87
C GLN A 38 -1.94 22.34 -39.40
N GLN A 39 -3.08 22.59 -40.01
CA GLN A 39 -3.15 22.92 -41.43
C GLN A 39 -2.46 24.27 -41.61
N HIS A 40 -1.34 24.28 -42.34
CA HIS A 40 -0.81 25.50 -42.93
C HIS A 40 -1.85 26.03 -43.93
N THR A 41 -2.61 27.04 -43.53
CA THR A 41 -3.44 27.82 -44.45
C THR A 41 -2.64 29.04 -44.91
N GLY A 42 -2.26 29.01 -46.17
CA GLY A 42 -1.89 30.20 -46.93
C GLY A 42 -3.06 31.18 -47.06
N SER A 43 -2.68 32.41 -47.35
CA SER A 43 -3.53 33.59 -47.56
C SER A 43 -4.76 33.36 -48.43
N GLY A 44 -5.93 33.79 -47.96
CA GLY A 44 -7.14 33.92 -48.76
C GLY A 44 -8.24 34.65 -48.01
N SER A 45 -8.59 35.85 -48.50
CA SER A 45 -9.69 36.69 -48.04
C SER A 45 -11.06 36.03 -48.18
N GLY A 46 -11.92 36.13 -47.17
CA GLY A 46 -13.33 35.74 -47.30
C GLY A 46 -14.11 35.87 -45.99
N SER A 47 -15.20 36.62 -46.05
CA SER A 47 -16.12 36.95 -44.96
C SER A 47 -16.99 35.77 -44.48
N SER A 48 -17.55 35.94 -43.27
CA SER A 48 -18.79 35.35 -42.71
C SER A 48 -18.73 34.16 -41.73
N SER A 49 -19.12 34.49 -40.49
CA SER A 49 -19.97 33.75 -39.52
C SER A 49 -19.73 32.26 -39.24
N ASN A 50 -19.15 31.94 -38.07
CA ASN A 50 -19.86 31.36 -36.93
C ASN A 50 -18.83 31.07 -35.81
N SER A 51 -18.90 31.86 -34.74
CA SER A 51 -18.08 31.69 -33.53
C SER A 51 -18.55 30.46 -32.77
N SER A 52 -17.90 29.32 -33.02
CA SER A 52 -17.91 28.19 -32.09
C SER A 52 -16.87 28.48 -31.02
N ARG A 53 -17.35 28.65 -29.77
CA ARG A 53 -16.54 28.90 -28.59
C ARG A 53 -15.52 27.78 -28.40
N LEU A 54 -14.25 28.08 -28.63
CA LEU A 54 -13.16 27.35 -28.00
C LEU A 54 -13.32 27.52 -26.48
N GLN A 55 -13.70 26.44 -25.80
CA GLN A 55 -13.76 26.41 -24.34
C GLN A 55 -12.34 26.64 -23.82
N SER A 56 -12.17 27.64 -22.96
CA SER A 56 -10.87 27.91 -22.37
C SER A 56 -10.49 26.76 -21.43
N ALA A 57 -9.19 26.53 -21.24
CA ALA A 57 -8.71 25.55 -20.25
C ALA A 57 -9.29 25.81 -18.84
N ALA A 58 -9.57 27.07 -18.51
CA ALA A 58 -10.24 27.46 -17.27
C ALA A 58 -11.70 26.97 -17.19
N ASP A 59 -12.42 26.94 -18.31
CA ASP A 59 -13.79 26.40 -18.36
C ASP A 59 -13.80 24.87 -18.18
N ALA A 60 -12.80 24.18 -18.72
CA ALA A 60 -12.62 22.73 -18.55
C ALA A 60 -12.27 22.36 -17.10
N VAL A 61 -11.39 23.14 -16.45
CA VAL A 61 -11.04 22.97 -15.02
C VAL A 61 -12.25 23.25 -14.13
N ARG A 62 -13.06 24.27 -14.44
CA ARG A 62 -14.30 24.56 -13.70
C ARG A 62 -15.34 23.45 -13.86
N GLN A 63 -15.56 22.94 -15.06
CA GLN A 63 -16.47 21.79 -15.29
C GLN A 63 -15.99 20.53 -14.55
N PHE A 64 -14.69 20.27 -14.54
CA PHE A 64 -14.13 19.15 -13.79
C PHE A 64 -14.39 19.28 -12.27
N ARG A 65 -14.21 20.49 -11.72
CA ARG A 65 -14.48 20.78 -10.30
C ARG A 65 -15.97 20.59 -9.95
N GLU A 66 -16.88 21.00 -10.83
CA GLU A 66 -18.33 20.80 -10.64
C GLU A 66 -18.72 19.32 -10.64
N VAL A 67 -18.12 18.49 -11.51
CA VAL A 67 -18.37 17.05 -11.55
C VAL A 67 -17.86 16.33 -10.29
N VAL A 68 -16.67 16.70 -9.81
CA VAL A 68 -16.09 16.13 -8.58
C VAL A 68 -16.91 16.52 -7.35
N THR A 69 -17.33 17.79 -7.26
CA THR A 69 -18.13 18.27 -6.12
C THR A 69 -19.54 17.68 -6.10
N ALA A 70 -20.15 17.47 -7.27
CA ALA A 70 -21.46 16.81 -7.37
C ALA A 70 -21.42 15.30 -7.04
N GLY A 71 -20.25 14.67 -7.17
CA GLY A 71 -20.01 13.27 -6.78
C GLY A 71 -19.72 13.05 -5.29
N LEU A 72 -19.40 14.12 -4.55
CA LEU A 72 -19.02 14.08 -3.14
C LEU A 72 -20.10 14.71 -2.25
N HIS A 73 -21.32 14.15 -2.31
CA HIS A 73 -22.25 14.32 -1.20
C HIS A 73 -22.07 13.14 -0.24
N PRO A 74 -21.77 13.37 1.04
CA PRO A 74 -21.71 12.30 2.03
C PRO A 74 -23.12 11.71 2.20
N SER A 75 -23.32 10.48 1.71
CA SER A 75 -24.43 9.67 2.15
C SER A 75 -24.19 9.33 3.62
N SER A 76 -24.95 9.97 4.49
CA SER A 76 -25.04 9.59 5.90
C SER A 76 -25.61 8.17 5.98
N GLY A 77 -24.74 7.19 6.14
CA GLY A 77 -25.10 5.80 6.41
C GLY A 77 -25.65 5.65 7.82
N ARG A 78 -26.94 5.95 7.98
CA ARG A 78 -27.74 5.56 9.14
C ARG A 78 -28.23 4.13 8.96
N GLY A 79 -28.18 3.37 10.05
CA GLY A 79 -28.60 1.97 10.13
C GLY A 79 -30.02 1.71 9.63
N GLY A 80 -30.20 0.49 9.10
CA GLY A 80 -31.48 0.00 8.60
C GLY A 80 -32.04 -1.11 9.49
N VAL A 81 -32.98 -0.73 10.34
CA VAL A 81 -34.05 -1.62 10.84
C VAL A 81 -35.02 -1.92 9.69
N ALA A 82 -35.47 -3.16 9.62
CA ALA A 82 -36.47 -3.64 8.67
C ALA A 82 -37.89 -3.11 8.99
N SER A 83 -38.68 -2.78 7.97
CA SER A 83 -40.12 -3.06 7.98
C SER A 83 -40.76 -2.99 6.58
N THR A 84 -41.84 -3.76 6.47
CA THR A 84 -42.56 -4.28 5.30
C THR A 84 -43.51 -3.29 4.63
N SER A 85 -43.64 -3.34 3.29
CA SER A 85 -44.93 -3.41 2.56
C SER A 85 -44.73 -3.38 1.03
N ALA A 86 -45.55 -4.17 0.32
CA ALA A 86 -45.68 -4.25 -1.14
C ALA A 86 -46.97 -3.53 -1.62
N PRO A 87 -47.36 -3.57 -2.91
CA PRO A 87 -46.65 -3.06 -4.09
C PRO A 87 -47.52 -2.07 -4.91
N ARG A 88 -46.92 -1.17 -5.69
CA ARG A 88 -47.61 -0.48 -6.82
C ARG A 88 -46.65 -0.09 -7.96
N GLY A 89 -46.92 -0.65 -9.14
CA GLY A 89 -46.93 0.06 -10.44
C GLY A 89 -45.60 0.33 -11.17
N PRO A 90 -45.55 0.20 -12.51
CA PRO A 90 -44.32 0.25 -13.29
C PRO A 90 -43.90 1.68 -13.62
N SER A 91 -42.65 2.03 -13.32
CA SER A 91 -42.02 3.27 -13.80
C SER A 91 -40.68 2.94 -14.45
N ALA A 92 -40.42 3.61 -15.56
CA ALA A 92 -39.41 3.30 -16.55
C ALA A 92 -37.97 3.37 -16.02
N ARG A 93 -37.18 2.37 -16.41
CA ARG A 93 -35.73 2.28 -16.19
C ARG A 93 -35.00 3.48 -16.83
N ARG A 94 -34.36 4.29 -16.00
CA ARG A 94 -33.08 4.95 -16.32
C ARG A 94 -32.13 4.60 -15.18
N GLY A 95 -31.19 3.70 -15.46
CA GLY A 95 -30.14 3.36 -14.50
C GLY A 95 -29.19 4.54 -14.29
N PRO A 96 -28.64 4.73 -13.09
CA PRO A 96 -27.57 5.71 -12.89
C PRO A 96 -26.33 5.24 -13.65
N ALA A 97 -25.70 6.15 -14.39
CA ALA A 97 -24.41 5.93 -14.99
C ALA A 97 -23.39 5.76 -13.85
N ALA A 98 -22.95 4.52 -13.63
CA ALA A 98 -21.81 4.25 -12.78
C ALA A 98 -20.59 4.91 -13.44
N ALA A 99 -20.03 5.93 -12.79
CA ALA A 99 -18.71 6.45 -13.13
C ALA A 99 -17.70 5.33 -12.82
N GLN A 100 -17.33 4.58 -13.84
CA GLN A 100 -16.25 3.61 -13.76
C GLN A 100 -14.96 4.41 -13.72
N LEU A 101 -14.31 4.47 -12.54
CA LEU A 101 -12.95 4.98 -12.44
C LEU A 101 -12.03 3.98 -13.16
N GLU A 102 -11.73 4.26 -14.43
CA GLU A 102 -10.68 3.54 -15.16
C GLU A 102 -9.32 3.98 -14.61
N TYR A 103 -8.79 3.20 -13.67
CA TYR A 103 -7.38 3.27 -13.33
C TYR A 103 -6.58 2.72 -14.52
N SER A 104 -5.64 3.50 -15.04
CA SER A 104 -4.64 2.97 -15.96
C SER A 104 -3.92 1.80 -15.29
N GLU A 105 -3.82 0.65 -15.96
CA GLU A 105 -3.09 -0.53 -15.50
C GLU A 105 -1.62 -0.23 -15.11
N ASP A 106 -1.08 0.90 -15.57
CA ASP A 106 0.29 1.35 -15.26
C ASP A 106 0.41 2.05 -13.89
N THR A 107 -0.70 2.56 -13.33
CA THR A 107 -0.68 3.39 -12.11
C THR A 107 -0.29 2.59 -10.84
N PRO A 108 -0.86 1.39 -10.58
CA PRO A 108 -0.45 0.58 -9.43
C PRO A 108 1.00 0.08 -9.56
N ARG A 109 1.45 -0.20 -10.80
CA ARG A 109 2.82 -0.63 -11.08
C ARG A 109 3.84 0.46 -10.73
N LEU A 110 3.53 1.73 -10.99
CA LEU A 110 4.47 2.83 -10.80
C LEU A 110 4.49 3.38 -9.35
N VAL A 111 3.36 3.37 -8.64
CA VAL A 111 3.26 3.93 -7.28
C VAL A 111 3.83 2.99 -6.21
N GLY A 112 3.77 1.66 -6.44
CA GLY A 112 4.42 0.66 -5.58
C GLY A 112 5.90 0.42 -5.90
N LYS A 113 6.29 0.60 -7.17
CA LYS A 113 7.66 0.39 -7.67
C LYS A 113 8.38 1.71 -7.94
N ARG A 114 8.20 2.75 -7.10
CA ARG A 114 9.17 3.86 -7.14
C ARG A 114 10.54 3.22 -6.95
N SER A 115 11.34 3.31 -8.01
CA SER A 115 12.59 2.60 -8.13
C SER A 115 13.38 2.83 -6.84
N ILE A 116 13.83 1.73 -6.24
CA ILE A 116 14.80 1.72 -5.14
C ILE A 116 16.01 2.64 -5.48
N ALA A 117 16.23 2.92 -6.78
CA ALA A 117 17.29 3.75 -7.33
C ALA A 117 16.97 5.26 -7.53
N THR A 118 15.73 5.75 -7.39
CA THR A 118 15.45 7.20 -7.56
C THR A 118 15.69 8.04 -6.31
N SER A 119 16.64 7.64 -5.44
CA SER A 119 17.23 8.63 -4.55
C SER A 119 17.94 9.64 -5.45
N ASN A 120 17.46 10.88 -5.54
CA ASN A 120 18.10 12.01 -6.23
C ASN A 120 19.41 12.43 -5.52
N LEU A 121 20.22 11.46 -5.12
CA LEU A 121 21.56 11.68 -4.59
C LEU A 121 22.47 11.98 -5.79
N PRO A 122 23.17 13.13 -5.80
CA PRO A 122 24.05 13.49 -6.90
C PRO A 122 25.10 12.39 -7.13
N PRO A 123 25.51 12.15 -8.39
CA PRO A 123 26.49 11.12 -8.72
C PRO A 123 27.80 11.36 -7.94
N PRO A 124 28.36 10.35 -7.26
CA PRO A 124 29.54 10.54 -6.44
C PRO A 124 30.73 10.89 -7.34
N ARG A 125 31.41 12.01 -7.04
CA ARG A 125 32.79 12.26 -7.49
C ARG A 125 33.63 11.02 -7.17
N ARG A 126 34.49 10.56 -8.09
CA ARG A 126 35.40 9.41 -7.94
C ARG A 126 35.96 9.32 -6.51
N ARG A 127 35.32 8.51 -5.66
CA ARG A 127 35.73 8.27 -4.28
C ARG A 127 36.52 6.96 -4.22
N PRO A 128 37.42 6.81 -3.25
CA PRO A 128 38.07 5.53 -2.97
C PRO A 128 37.01 4.43 -2.79
N PRO A 129 37.38 3.15 -3.03
CA PRO A 129 36.45 2.03 -2.91
C PRO A 129 35.75 2.07 -1.55
N PRO A 130 34.42 1.85 -1.52
CA PRO A 130 33.66 1.96 -0.28
C PRO A 130 34.20 0.94 0.75
N PRO A 131 34.19 1.29 2.04
CA PRO A 131 34.53 0.34 3.10
C PRO A 131 33.60 -0.88 3.02
N PRO A 132 34.02 -2.06 3.53
CA PRO A 132 33.20 -3.27 3.52
C PRO A 132 31.84 -2.98 4.15
N ILE A 133 30.78 -3.39 3.47
CA ILE A 133 29.40 -3.16 3.90
C ILE A 133 29.18 -3.91 5.20
N ARG A 134 29.10 -3.15 6.31
CA ARG A 134 28.77 -3.71 7.62
C ARG A 134 27.26 -3.78 7.74
N ARG A 135 26.76 -4.94 8.20
CA ARG A 135 25.34 -5.09 8.55
C ARG A 135 24.92 -3.96 9.51
N PRO A 136 23.69 -3.43 9.38
CA PRO A 136 23.23 -2.38 10.27
C PRO A 136 23.29 -2.83 11.72
N ARG A 137 23.83 -1.99 12.61
CA ARG A 137 23.89 -2.27 14.06
C ARG A 137 22.51 -2.40 14.73
N HIS A 138 21.43 -2.16 13.99
CA HIS A 138 20.07 -2.07 14.50
C HIS A 138 19.12 -3.07 13.83
N THR A 139 19.63 -4.00 13.01
CA THR A 139 18.81 -5.11 12.51
C THR A 139 18.37 -5.99 13.67
N LEU A 140 17.08 -6.28 13.71
CA LEU A 140 16.53 -7.22 14.68
C LEU A 140 16.91 -8.66 14.31
N PRO A 141 17.00 -9.58 15.29
CA PRO A 141 17.35 -10.96 15.00
C PRO A 141 16.31 -11.62 14.09
N LEU A 142 16.78 -12.53 13.24
CA LEU A 142 15.93 -13.41 12.47
C LEU A 142 15.57 -14.65 13.28
N SER A 143 14.41 -15.20 13.00
CA SER A 143 13.84 -16.42 13.56
C SER A 143 13.98 -17.61 12.60
N GLY A 144 14.24 -17.34 11.31
CA GLY A 144 14.51 -18.34 10.28
C GLY A 144 13.28 -18.81 9.51
N TRP A 145 12.10 -18.31 9.88
CA TRP A 145 10.79 -18.64 9.29
C TRP A 145 10.10 -17.43 8.65
N GLU A 146 10.85 -16.34 8.45
CA GLU A 146 10.34 -15.13 7.83
C GLU A 146 9.77 -15.42 6.43
N PRO A 147 8.58 -14.88 6.09
CA PRO A 147 8.08 -14.97 4.72
C PRO A 147 9.00 -14.19 3.78
N VAL A 148 9.12 -14.68 2.55
CA VAL A 148 9.80 -13.93 1.48
C VAL A 148 8.91 -12.78 1.05
N TYR A 149 9.46 -11.57 1.01
CA TYR A 149 8.79 -10.46 0.30
C TYR A 149 8.96 -10.70 -1.20
N ASP A 150 7.87 -10.85 -1.97
CA ASP A 150 7.93 -10.99 -3.43
C ASP A 150 7.03 -9.95 -4.11
N ASP A 151 7.63 -8.98 -4.80
CA ASP A 151 6.89 -7.89 -5.48
C ASP A 151 6.07 -8.33 -6.70
N ARG A 152 6.12 -9.62 -7.04
CA ARG A 152 5.32 -10.24 -8.12
C ARG A 152 4.19 -11.10 -7.58
N ASP A 153 4.07 -11.25 -6.26
CA ASP A 153 2.98 -12.05 -5.68
C ASP A 153 1.64 -11.34 -5.92
N THR A 154 0.93 -11.71 -6.97
CA THR A 154 -0.29 -10.99 -7.39
C THR A 154 -1.38 -10.94 -6.32
N ARG A 155 -1.29 -11.80 -5.30
CA ARG A 155 -2.17 -11.80 -4.12
C ARG A 155 -2.18 -10.48 -3.35
N TRP A 156 -1.13 -9.67 -3.42
CA TRP A 156 -1.07 -8.41 -2.65
C TRP A 156 -0.77 -7.15 -3.45
N TRP A 157 -0.66 -7.27 -4.78
CA TRP A 157 -0.20 -6.19 -5.65
C TRP A 157 -1.21 -5.78 -6.73
N THR A 158 -2.35 -6.49 -6.86
CA THR A 158 -3.44 -6.03 -7.73
C THR A 158 -4.35 -5.07 -6.96
N THR A 159 -4.94 -4.06 -7.62
CA THR A 159 -5.78 -3.05 -6.95
C THR A 159 -6.91 -3.67 -6.15
N LYS A 160 -7.61 -4.66 -6.73
CA LYS A 160 -8.69 -5.40 -6.06
C LYS A 160 -8.19 -6.10 -4.79
N GLU A 161 -7.14 -6.90 -4.91
CA GLU A 161 -6.65 -7.68 -3.77
C GLU A 161 -6.00 -6.78 -2.71
N THR A 162 -5.40 -5.66 -3.13
CA THR A 162 -4.85 -4.66 -2.22
C THR A 162 -5.98 -4.12 -1.34
N ALA A 163 -7.07 -3.63 -1.93
CA ALA A 163 -8.20 -3.07 -1.18
C ALA A 163 -8.79 -4.02 -0.13
N LEU A 164 -8.81 -5.33 -0.42
CA LEU A 164 -9.44 -6.35 0.43
C LEU A 164 -8.51 -6.89 1.53
N HIS A 165 -7.25 -6.49 1.56
CA HIS A 165 -6.24 -7.08 2.44
C HIS A 165 -5.41 -6.02 3.15
N GLY A 166 -5.93 -5.44 4.24
CA GLY A 166 -5.21 -4.44 5.03
C GLY A 166 -3.86 -4.91 5.61
N SER A 167 -3.16 -3.99 6.28
CA SER A 167 -1.86 -4.23 6.94
C SER A 167 -1.87 -5.44 7.88
N TYR A 168 -2.98 -5.67 8.57
CA TYR A 168 -3.19 -6.80 9.47
C TYR A 168 -3.08 -8.14 8.75
N SER A 169 -3.84 -8.35 7.67
CA SER A 169 -3.80 -9.59 6.88
C SER A 169 -2.47 -9.79 6.17
N TRP A 170 -1.84 -8.72 5.66
CA TRP A 170 -0.50 -8.78 5.08
C TRP A 170 0.53 -9.28 6.08
N ALA A 171 0.59 -8.67 7.26
CA ALA A 171 1.59 -9.04 8.25
C ALA A 171 1.40 -10.47 8.76
N LEU A 172 0.14 -10.91 8.92
CA LEU A 172 -0.19 -12.27 9.34
C LEU A 172 -0.20 -13.30 8.20
N GLN A 173 0.12 -12.87 6.97
CA GLN A 173 0.17 -13.72 5.77
C GLN A 173 -1.14 -14.50 5.52
N ASP A 174 -2.29 -13.90 5.88
CA ASP A 174 -3.61 -14.50 5.72
C ASP A 174 -4.37 -13.89 4.54
N TYR A 175 -3.96 -14.33 3.35
CA TYR A 175 -4.64 -14.02 2.10
C TYR A 175 -5.90 -14.88 1.90
N GLN A 176 -7.00 -14.26 1.49
CA GLN A 176 -8.27 -14.90 1.16
C GLN A 176 -8.87 -14.26 -0.11
N SER A 177 -8.92 -15.02 -1.20
CA SER A 177 -9.37 -14.51 -2.52
C SER A 177 -10.86 -14.16 -2.60
N ASP A 178 -11.65 -14.72 -1.69
CA ASP A 178 -13.10 -14.58 -1.57
C ASP A 178 -13.51 -13.53 -0.52
N ARG A 179 -12.54 -12.77 -0.01
CA ARG A 179 -12.79 -11.75 0.99
C ARG A 179 -13.59 -10.58 0.43
N GLU A 180 -14.59 -10.13 1.19
CA GLU A 180 -15.47 -9.01 0.81
C GLU A 180 -14.99 -7.67 1.40
N ASP A 181 -14.37 -7.70 2.59
CA ASP A 181 -13.89 -6.51 3.30
C ASP A 181 -12.50 -6.72 3.91
N ALA A 182 -11.72 -5.64 4.03
CA ALA A 182 -10.42 -5.69 4.70
C ALA A 182 -10.59 -6.00 6.19
N PRO A 183 -9.87 -7.00 6.73
CA PRO A 183 -10.06 -7.39 8.11
C PRO A 183 -9.38 -6.38 9.03
N VAL A 184 -10.01 -6.11 10.15
CA VAL A 184 -9.43 -5.33 11.24
C VAL A 184 -9.27 -6.22 12.48
N PRO A 185 -8.28 -5.94 13.34
CA PRO A 185 -8.14 -6.66 14.61
C PRO A 185 -9.45 -6.65 15.38
N GLY A 186 -9.87 -7.83 15.87
CA GLY A 186 -11.08 -8.02 16.68
C GLY A 186 -12.32 -8.43 15.90
N ASP A 187 -12.27 -8.57 14.57
CA ASP A 187 -13.44 -8.93 13.75
C ASP A 187 -14.12 -10.23 14.18
N VAL A 188 -13.36 -11.21 14.68
CA VAL A 188 -13.98 -12.45 15.16
C VAL A 188 -14.86 -12.17 16.37
N TRP A 189 -14.38 -11.33 17.29
CA TRP A 189 -15.15 -10.90 18.44
C TRP A 189 -16.34 -10.02 18.03
N ARG A 190 -16.16 -9.12 17.05
CA ARG A 190 -17.26 -8.27 16.56
C ARG A 190 -18.37 -9.08 15.89
N ALA A 191 -18.02 -10.18 15.23
CA ALA A 191 -19.00 -11.06 14.57
C ALA A 191 -19.95 -11.78 15.55
N ASP A 192 -19.56 -11.91 16.82
CA ASP A 192 -20.40 -12.51 17.87
C ASP A 192 -21.22 -11.47 18.65
N VAL A 193 -20.98 -10.19 18.41
CA VAL A 193 -21.70 -9.10 19.07
C VAL A 193 -22.97 -8.80 18.25
N PRO A 194 -24.14 -8.70 18.91
CA PRO A 194 -25.37 -8.29 18.24
C PRO A 194 -25.19 -6.95 17.49
N SER A 195 -25.74 -6.84 16.29
CA SER A 195 -25.55 -5.67 15.42
C SER A 195 -26.08 -4.35 16.00
N ASP A 196 -26.95 -4.43 17.02
CA ASP A 196 -27.50 -3.29 17.75
C ASP A 196 -26.60 -2.80 18.90
N VAL A 197 -25.51 -3.53 19.20
CA VAL A 197 -24.54 -3.14 20.22
C VAL A 197 -23.36 -2.42 19.57
N GLU A 198 -23.23 -1.14 19.87
CA GLU A 198 -22.07 -0.36 19.47
C GLU A 198 -20.83 -0.86 20.21
N LEU A 199 -19.82 -1.29 19.46
CA LEU A 199 -18.59 -1.80 20.04
C LEU A 199 -17.62 -0.69 20.37
N ALA A 200 -17.04 -0.82 21.56
CA ALA A 200 -15.94 0.03 21.95
C ALA A 200 -14.81 -0.10 20.90
N PRO A 201 -14.30 1.03 20.39
CA PRO A 201 -13.24 1.02 19.39
C PRO A 201 -11.93 0.47 19.95
N VAL A 202 -10.97 0.21 19.05
CA VAL A 202 -9.59 -0.04 19.49
C VAL A 202 -9.01 1.28 19.97
N LEU A 203 -9.06 1.50 21.28
CA LEU A 203 -8.66 2.78 21.88
C LEU A 203 -7.21 2.80 22.36
N THR A 204 -6.62 1.62 22.58
CA THR A 204 -5.29 1.52 23.19
C THR A 204 -4.48 0.38 22.59
N CYS A 205 -3.15 0.47 22.71
CA CYS A 205 -2.26 -0.66 22.42
C CYS A 205 -2.67 -1.95 23.15
N ARG A 206 -3.17 -1.83 24.38
CA ARG A 206 -3.65 -2.98 25.15
C ARG A 206 -4.85 -3.64 24.48
N ASP A 207 -5.77 -2.85 23.95
CA ASP A 207 -6.97 -3.35 23.29
C ASP A 207 -6.65 -3.93 21.92
N LEU A 208 -5.74 -3.30 21.16
CA LEU A 208 -5.21 -3.86 19.91
C LEU A 208 -4.63 -5.26 20.14
N VAL A 209 -3.73 -5.39 21.11
CA VAL A 209 -3.09 -6.68 21.42
C VAL A 209 -4.12 -7.73 21.83
N LYS A 210 -5.06 -7.38 22.71
CA LYS A 210 -6.13 -8.31 23.10
C LYS A 210 -6.95 -8.77 21.89
N GLN A 211 -7.35 -7.85 21.02
CA GLN A 211 -8.18 -8.17 19.86
C GLN A 211 -7.45 -9.10 18.87
N VAL A 212 -6.17 -8.83 18.60
CA VAL A 212 -5.33 -9.74 17.80
C VAL A 212 -5.28 -11.16 18.40
N LEU A 213 -5.09 -11.28 19.71
CA LEU A 213 -5.05 -12.59 20.38
C LEU A 213 -6.42 -13.29 20.41
N VAL A 214 -7.50 -12.53 20.60
CA VAL A 214 -8.87 -13.06 20.61
C VAL A 214 -9.25 -13.62 19.24
N ASP A 215 -8.89 -12.94 18.15
CA ASP A 215 -9.14 -13.41 16.79
C ASP A 215 -8.55 -14.82 16.53
N GLN A 216 -7.43 -15.15 17.18
CA GLN A 216 -6.75 -16.44 16.98
C GLN A 216 -7.23 -17.52 17.95
N THR A 217 -7.41 -17.15 19.22
CA THR A 217 -7.82 -18.11 20.27
C THR A 217 -9.22 -18.66 20.04
N SER A 218 -10.16 -17.81 19.61
CA SER A 218 -11.54 -18.19 19.26
C SER A 218 -11.62 -19.24 18.13
N ARG A 219 -10.58 -19.34 17.30
CA ARG A 219 -10.48 -20.30 16.18
C ARG A 219 -9.73 -21.59 16.54
N GLY A 220 -9.44 -21.81 17.82
CA GLY A 220 -8.66 -22.96 18.28
C GLY A 220 -7.15 -22.86 18.01
N GLY A 221 -6.68 -21.71 17.49
CA GLY A 221 -5.28 -21.43 17.18
C GLY A 221 -4.54 -20.71 18.31
N GLY A 222 -4.77 -21.07 19.57
CA GLY A 222 -4.25 -20.34 20.74
C GLY A 222 -2.71 -20.24 20.81
N ASP A 223 -1.99 -21.08 20.06
CA ASP A 223 -0.54 -21.05 19.93
C ASP A 223 -0.04 -20.60 18.54
N ALA A 224 -0.95 -20.21 17.64
CA ALA A 224 -0.62 -19.71 16.31
C ALA A 224 0.04 -18.32 16.35
N ILE A 225 -0.26 -17.54 17.40
CA ILE A 225 0.33 -16.22 17.64
C ILE A 225 0.63 -16.04 19.13
N GLN A 226 1.77 -15.43 19.46
CA GLN A 226 2.15 -15.13 20.85
C GLN A 226 2.85 -13.77 20.93
N CYS A 227 2.66 -13.03 22.01
CA CYS A 227 3.43 -11.81 22.25
C CYS A 227 4.91 -12.14 22.48
N ALA A 228 5.79 -11.25 22.03
CA ALA A 228 7.23 -11.39 22.13
C ALA A 228 7.90 -10.03 22.36
N PHE A 229 9.13 -10.07 22.89
CA PHE A 229 9.97 -8.88 22.94
C PHE A 229 10.42 -8.47 21.53
N PRO A 230 10.54 -7.17 21.25
CA PRO A 230 10.88 -6.69 19.91
C PRO A 230 12.28 -7.09 19.46
N ASP A 231 13.22 -7.25 20.39
CA ASP A 231 14.63 -7.58 20.18
C ASP A 231 14.98 -9.06 20.38
N ALA A 232 14.04 -9.89 20.86
CA ALA A 232 14.26 -11.35 21.01
C ALA A 232 13.89 -12.12 19.72
N PRO A 233 14.65 -13.14 19.27
CA PRO A 233 14.20 -13.98 18.15
C PRO A 233 12.89 -14.71 18.50
N CYS A 234 12.06 -14.98 17.50
CA CYS A 234 10.89 -15.83 17.72
C CYS A 234 11.30 -17.30 17.87
N PRO A 235 10.45 -18.12 18.52
CA PRO A 235 10.63 -19.57 18.54
C PRO A 235 10.73 -20.15 17.12
N ALA A 236 11.42 -21.28 16.98
CA ALA A 236 11.46 -22.01 15.72
C ALA A 236 10.04 -22.35 15.24
N GLY A 237 9.79 -22.20 13.94
CA GLY A 237 8.46 -22.33 13.34
C GLY A 237 7.67 -21.04 13.31
N SER A 238 8.24 -19.91 13.74
CA SER A 238 7.53 -18.62 13.79
C SER A 238 8.38 -17.48 13.25
N TYR A 239 7.71 -16.47 12.69
CA TYR A 239 8.31 -15.21 12.26
C TYR A 239 7.77 -14.04 13.07
N LYS A 240 8.41 -12.88 12.95
CA LYS A 240 8.05 -11.71 13.74
C LYS A 240 7.16 -10.73 12.98
N VAL A 241 6.14 -10.26 13.69
CA VAL A 241 5.30 -9.11 13.32
C VAL A 241 5.38 -8.05 14.42
N MET A 242 5.35 -6.77 14.08
CA MET A 242 5.23 -5.67 15.03
C MET A 242 3.98 -4.86 14.76
N ALA A 243 3.26 -4.48 15.81
CA ALA A 243 2.05 -3.67 15.73
C ALA A 243 2.26 -2.30 16.37
N PHE A 244 1.72 -1.30 15.68
CA PHE A 244 1.78 0.12 16.05
C PHE A 244 0.39 0.74 15.93
N THR A 245 0.11 1.76 16.74
CA THR A 245 -1.10 2.60 16.64
C THR A 245 -0.75 4.08 16.47
N SER A 246 -1.57 4.80 15.70
CA SER A 246 -1.51 6.26 15.66
C SER A 246 -2.01 6.85 16.97
N PRO A 247 -1.44 7.98 17.40
CA PRO A 247 -2.04 8.73 18.49
C PRO A 247 -3.46 9.15 18.10
N ILE A 248 -4.37 9.15 19.07
CA ILE A 248 -5.73 9.65 18.89
C ILE A 248 -5.64 11.17 18.74
N PRO A 249 -6.17 11.78 17.66
CA PRO A 249 -6.22 13.22 17.52
C PRO A 249 -6.98 13.84 18.72
N PRO A 250 -6.45 14.89 19.36
CA PRO A 250 -7.09 15.47 20.55
C PRO A 250 -8.43 16.16 20.22
N ASP A 251 -8.59 16.58 18.98
CA ASP A 251 -9.76 17.27 18.41
C ASP A 251 -10.85 16.33 17.91
N ASP A 252 -10.50 15.08 17.61
CA ASP A 252 -11.47 14.04 17.25
C ASP A 252 -11.23 12.74 18.04
N PRO A 253 -11.60 12.69 19.34
CA PRO A 253 -11.55 11.47 20.11
C PRO A 253 -12.57 10.41 19.61
N ALA A 254 -13.45 10.78 18.67
CA ALA A 254 -14.36 9.87 17.99
C ALA A 254 -13.82 9.38 16.63
N ALA A 255 -12.62 9.82 16.20
CA ALA A 255 -11.78 9.17 15.18
C ALA A 255 -11.26 7.84 15.74
N ASN A 256 -12.23 6.98 16.05
CA ASN A 256 -12.16 5.76 16.81
C ASN A 256 -11.65 4.57 15.97
N TYR A 257 -11.16 4.88 14.77
CA TYR A 257 -10.36 3.98 13.96
C TYR A 257 -8.91 4.40 14.18
N CYS A 258 -8.32 4.00 15.31
CA CYS A 258 -6.87 4.13 15.47
C CYS A 258 -6.22 3.49 14.25
N ASP A 259 -5.47 4.26 13.46
CA ASP A 259 -4.76 3.70 12.32
C ASP A 259 -3.76 2.66 12.87
N HIS A 260 -3.97 1.39 12.50
CA HIS A 260 -3.16 0.27 12.99
C HIS A 260 -2.20 -0.14 11.89
N HIS A 261 -0.91 -0.13 12.23
CA HIS A 261 0.13 -0.54 11.29
C HIS A 261 0.82 -1.79 11.77
N PHE A 262 0.88 -2.77 10.88
CA PHE A 262 1.59 -4.01 11.11
C PHE A 262 2.79 -4.08 10.18
N TYR A 263 3.94 -4.36 10.78
CA TYR A 263 5.19 -4.61 10.10
C TYR A 263 5.51 -6.09 10.16
N VAL A 264 5.99 -6.67 9.07
CA VAL A 264 6.44 -8.07 9.01
C VAL A 264 7.91 -8.14 8.64
N GLN A 265 8.65 -9.00 9.32
CA GLN A 265 10.07 -9.21 9.08
C GLN A 265 10.29 -10.15 7.90
N HIS A 266 11.27 -9.83 7.05
CA HIS A 266 11.69 -10.61 5.90
C HIS A 266 13.19 -10.91 5.98
N LYS A 267 13.53 -12.19 5.88
CA LYS A 267 14.93 -12.61 5.71
C LYS A 267 15.41 -12.32 4.29
N ASP A 268 14.60 -12.71 3.31
CA ASP A 268 14.90 -12.62 1.88
C ASP A 268 13.84 -11.77 1.17
N VAL A 269 14.27 -11.13 0.09
CA VAL A 269 13.44 -10.29 -0.77
C VAL A 269 13.57 -10.75 -2.22
N ALA A 270 12.48 -10.85 -2.95
CA ALA A 270 12.42 -11.01 -4.40
C ALA A 270 11.78 -9.74 -4.98
N ILE A 271 12.54 -9.01 -5.79
CA ILE A 271 12.11 -7.76 -6.40
C ILE A 271 12.32 -7.78 -7.91
N THR A 272 11.59 -6.93 -8.60
CA THR A 272 11.63 -6.78 -10.04
C THR A 272 12.23 -5.43 -10.41
N LEU A 273 13.51 -5.47 -10.74
CA LEU A 273 14.27 -4.30 -11.20
C LEU A 273 13.77 -3.85 -12.57
N GLN A 274 13.62 -2.54 -12.74
CA GLN A 274 13.16 -1.90 -13.96
C GLN A 274 14.33 -1.46 -14.84
N PRO A 275 14.11 -1.21 -16.15
CA PRO A 275 15.10 -0.55 -16.99
C PRO A 275 15.54 0.79 -16.36
N GLY A 276 16.84 1.02 -16.25
CA GLY A 276 17.42 2.18 -15.58
C GLY A 276 17.95 1.90 -14.16
N ASP A 277 17.47 0.86 -13.49
CA ASP A 277 17.96 0.47 -12.16
C ASP A 277 19.40 -0.04 -12.20
N ARG A 278 20.12 0.06 -11.08
CA ARG A 278 21.51 -0.43 -10.95
C ARG A 278 21.59 -1.45 -9.81
N LEU A 279 22.35 -2.53 -10.01
CA LEU A 279 22.57 -3.52 -8.95
C LEU A 279 23.31 -2.90 -7.75
N ALA A 280 24.20 -1.94 -7.99
CA ALA A 280 24.88 -1.21 -6.92
C ALA A 280 23.92 -0.42 -6.01
N ASP A 281 22.83 0.12 -6.57
CA ASP A 281 21.83 0.86 -5.79
C ASP A 281 20.97 -0.10 -4.95
N VAL A 282 20.61 -1.26 -5.52
CA VAL A 282 19.92 -2.34 -4.80
C VAL A 282 20.77 -2.86 -3.64
N ALA A 283 22.04 -3.16 -3.89
CA ALA A 283 22.99 -3.61 -2.88
C ALA A 283 23.11 -2.58 -1.75
N ARG A 284 23.23 -1.29 -2.09
CA ARG A 284 23.31 -0.18 -1.14
C ARG A 284 22.03 -0.03 -0.31
N PHE A 285 20.86 -0.14 -0.95
CA PHE A 285 19.57 -0.05 -0.28
C PHE A 285 19.41 -1.18 0.75
N PHE A 286 19.66 -2.43 0.38
CA PHE A 286 19.53 -3.55 1.33
C PHE A 286 20.74 -3.74 2.24
N LYS A 287 21.82 -3.00 2.00
CA LYS A 287 23.09 -3.11 2.72
C LYS A 287 23.65 -4.53 2.67
N VAL A 288 23.60 -5.11 1.48
CA VAL A 288 24.26 -6.37 1.10
C VAL A 288 25.39 -6.07 0.13
N SER A 289 26.32 -6.99 -0.08
CA SER A 289 27.33 -6.82 -1.13
C SER A 289 26.74 -7.08 -2.51
N VAL A 290 27.37 -6.51 -3.54
CA VAL A 290 27.03 -6.84 -4.93
C VAL A 290 27.32 -8.32 -5.22
N ASP A 291 28.38 -8.88 -4.63
CA ASP A 291 28.72 -10.28 -4.77
C ASP A 291 27.61 -11.18 -4.19
N ASP A 292 27.04 -10.82 -3.03
CA ASP A 292 25.87 -11.52 -2.48
C ASP A 292 24.67 -11.52 -3.46
N LEU A 293 24.50 -10.43 -4.24
CA LEU A 293 23.46 -10.38 -5.28
C LEU A 293 23.77 -11.31 -6.45
N TYR A 294 25.03 -11.39 -6.89
CA TYR A 294 25.41 -12.32 -7.96
C TYR A 294 25.30 -13.78 -7.51
N ASP A 295 25.75 -14.09 -6.29
CA ASP A 295 25.70 -15.43 -5.71
C ASP A 295 24.25 -15.90 -5.53
N ALA A 296 23.36 -15.02 -5.09
CA ALA A 296 21.93 -15.32 -4.94
C ALA A 296 21.19 -15.47 -6.28
N ASN A 297 21.76 -15.01 -7.40
CA ASN A 297 21.10 -14.98 -8.72
C ASN A 297 22.03 -15.53 -9.83
N PRO A 298 22.14 -16.87 -9.95
CA PRO A 298 22.94 -17.49 -11.00
C PRO A 298 22.56 -16.98 -12.40
N GLY A 299 23.56 -16.56 -13.18
CA GLY A 299 23.37 -15.99 -14.53
C GLY A 299 23.17 -14.47 -14.57
N LEU A 300 22.97 -13.81 -13.42
CA LEU A 300 22.88 -12.34 -13.37
C LEU A 300 24.20 -11.70 -13.83
N GLY A 301 25.34 -12.26 -13.47
CA GLY A 301 26.66 -11.78 -13.92
C GLY A 301 26.85 -11.79 -15.44
N ALA A 302 26.22 -12.73 -16.16
CA ALA A 302 26.30 -12.77 -17.62
C ALA A 302 25.44 -11.68 -18.29
N THR A 303 24.36 -11.26 -17.63
CA THR A 303 23.33 -10.35 -18.19
C THR A 303 23.35 -8.93 -17.61
N ALA A 304 24.10 -8.72 -16.53
CA ALA A 304 24.36 -7.45 -15.86
C ALA A 304 25.74 -7.50 -15.17
N PRO A 305 26.85 -7.65 -15.92
CA PRO A 305 28.20 -7.85 -15.36
C PRO A 305 28.77 -6.65 -14.61
N GLN A 306 28.24 -5.45 -14.86
CA GLN A 306 28.72 -4.22 -14.25
C GLN A 306 27.64 -3.67 -13.31
N PRO A 307 27.87 -3.65 -11.99
CA PRO A 307 26.82 -3.32 -11.02
C PRO A 307 26.38 -1.85 -11.07
N ASP A 308 27.26 -0.97 -11.55
CA ASP A 308 26.98 0.45 -11.70
C ASP A 308 26.33 0.80 -13.05
N VAL A 309 26.16 -0.15 -13.97
CA VAL A 309 25.52 0.12 -15.26
C VAL A 309 24.00 -0.04 -15.13
N PRO A 310 23.20 0.95 -15.58
CA PRO A 310 21.75 0.82 -15.63
C PRO A 310 21.31 -0.41 -16.43
N LEU A 311 20.32 -1.14 -15.92
CA LEU A 311 19.72 -2.26 -16.62
C LEU A 311 19.01 -1.81 -17.90
N ASP A 312 19.13 -2.62 -18.93
CA ASP A 312 18.51 -2.40 -20.25
C ASP A 312 17.06 -2.91 -20.33
N ARG A 313 16.69 -3.82 -19.43
CA ARG A 313 15.37 -4.45 -19.37
C ARG A 313 15.04 -4.90 -17.95
N GLU A 314 13.78 -5.22 -17.73
CA GLU A 314 13.31 -5.75 -16.46
C GLU A 314 14.05 -7.03 -16.04
N ARG A 315 14.37 -7.16 -14.74
CA ARG A 315 14.96 -8.36 -14.15
C ARG A 315 14.43 -8.65 -12.76
N SER A 316 14.03 -9.90 -12.51
CA SER A 316 13.81 -10.36 -11.14
C SER A 316 15.14 -10.64 -10.45
N VAL A 317 15.31 -10.13 -9.24
CA VAL A 317 16.50 -10.29 -8.41
C VAL A 317 16.08 -10.72 -7.01
N ARG A 318 16.68 -11.79 -6.52
CA ARG A 318 16.62 -12.21 -5.12
C ARG A 318 17.72 -11.53 -4.32
N VAL A 319 17.36 -10.86 -3.24
CA VAL A 319 18.27 -10.30 -2.25
C VAL A 319 18.24 -11.22 -1.03
N ALA A 320 19.17 -12.17 -1.00
CA ALA A 320 19.28 -13.11 0.12
C ALA A 320 19.86 -12.41 1.35
N GLY A 321 19.29 -12.67 2.53
CA GLY A 321 19.78 -12.10 3.79
C GLY A 321 19.60 -10.60 3.94
N ALA A 322 18.63 -10.01 3.22
CA ALA A 322 18.28 -8.60 3.31
C ALA A 322 17.97 -8.13 4.74
N ASN A 323 17.32 -8.99 5.56
CA ASN A 323 16.87 -8.70 6.93
C ASN A 323 16.25 -7.30 7.06
N VAL A 324 15.11 -7.16 6.41
CA VAL A 324 14.30 -5.94 6.33
C VAL A 324 12.89 -6.23 6.81
N TRP A 325 12.11 -5.17 6.95
CA TRP A 325 10.71 -5.21 7.30
C TRP A 325 9.91 -4.59 6.17
N SER A 326 8.70 -5.09 5.97
CA SER A 326 7.71 -4.41 5.16
C SER A 326 6.53 -3.99 6.00
N HIS A 327 5.81 -2.99 5.51
CA HIS A 327 4.48 -2.65 6.00
C HIS A 327 3.56 -2.38 4.81
N LYS A 328 2.26 -2.47 5.05
CA LYS A 328 1.26 -2.04 4.08
C LYS A 328 0.75 -0.65 4.50
N PRO A 329 1.02 0.40 3.73
CA PRO A 329 0.77 1.76 4.19
C PRO A 329 -0.73 2.12 4.28
N SER A 330 -1.55 1.54 3.42
CA SER A 330 -3.00 1.71 3.50
C SER A 330 -3.65 0.52 2.80
N GLU A 331 -4.95 0.37 2.95
CA GLU A 331 -5.70 -0.66 2.22
C GLU A 331 -5.53 -0.54 0.70
N TRP A 332 -5.24 0.65 0.16
CA TRP A 332 -5.11 0.89 -1.29
C TRP A 332 -3.70 0.76 -1.84
N LEU A 333 -2.68 0.73 -0.99
CA LEU A 333 -1.28 0.74 -1.40
C LEU A 333 -0.62 -0.63 -1.17
N PRO A 334 0.20 -1.12 -2.13
CA PRO A 334 0.87 -2.39 -1.96
C PRO A 334 1.89 -2.34 -0.80
N PRO A 335 2.31 -3.50 -0.26
CA PRO A 335 3.36 -3.58 0.74
C PRO A 335 4.67 -2.92 0.29
N ARG A 336 5.34 -2.20 1.19
CA ARG A 336 6.59 -1.47 0.92
C ARG A 336 7.69 -1.85 1.91
N LEU A 337 8.94 -1.83 1.43
CA LEU A 337 10.16 -2.13 2.19
C LEU A 337 10.88 -0.88 2.73
N HIS A 338 10.36 0.31 2.42
CA HIS A 338 10.96 1.58 2.79
C HIS A 338 10.06 2.34 3.76
N ASP A 339 10.71 3.11 4.63
CA ASP A 339 10.06 4.05 5.53
C ASP A 339 9.65 5.33 4.79
N GLY A 340 9.08 6.25 5.53
CA GLY A 340 8.62 7.52 5.00
C GLY A 340 9.68 8.43 4.40
N ALA A 341 10.95 8.21 4.76
CA ALA A 341 12.10 8.91 4.18
C ALA A 341 12.71 8.15 2.99
N GLY A 342 12.04 7.09 2.49
CA GLY A 342 12.53 6.25 1.40
C GLY A 342 13.69 5.33 1.80
N ARG A 343 13.94 5.13 3.10
CA ARG A 343 15.04 4.30 3.60
C ARG A 343 14.57 2.87 3.85
N PRO A 344 15.40 1.85 3.66
CA PRO A 344 15.05 0.47 4.00
C PRO A 344 14.67 0.34 5.48
N ILE A 345 13.55 -0.35 5.77
CA ILE A 345 13.13 -0.58 7.15
C ILE A 345 13.90 -1.78 7.71
N HIS A 346 14.96 -1.54 8.48
CA HIS A 346 15.65 -2.61 9.20
C HIS A 346 15.17 -2.78 10.65
N ASN A 347 14.47 -1.78 11.17
CA ASN A 347 13.91 -1.77 12.51
C ASN A 347 12.68 -0.85 12.55
N PRO A 348 11.46 -1.41 12.66
CA PRO A 348 10.23 -0.62 12.70
C PRO A 348 10.20 0.43 13.82
N LEU A 349 10.85 0.16 14.97
CA LEU A 349 10.95 1.11 16.10
C LEU A 349 11.74 2.39 15.78
N ARG A 350 12.40 2.44 14.61
CA ARG A 350 13.22 3.57 14.15
C ARG A 350 12.86 4.02 12.73
N ALA A 351 11.85 3.40 12.13
CA ALA A 351 11.38 3.79 10.81
C ALA A 351 10.88 5.24 10.89
N VAL A 352 11.23 6.06 9.90
CA VAL A 352 10.60 7.39 9.81
C VAL A 352 9.18 7.20 9.33
N ALA A 353 8.28 7.82 10.06
CA ALA A 353 6.91 7.94 9.67
C ALA A 353 6.76 8.69 8.33
N ALA A 354 6.00 8.17 7.38
CA ALA A 354 5.34 9.02 6.40
C ALA A 354 4.08 8.39 5.85
N PHE A 355 3.02 9.17 5.95
CA PHE A 355 2.09 9.36 4.85
C PHE A 355 2.16 10.83 4.48
N SER A 356 2.14 11.18 3.20
CA SER A 356 1.60 12.49 2.87
C SER A 356 0.08 12.31 2.88
N ASP A 357 -0.66 13.20 3.54
CA ASP A 357 -2.07 13.34 3.20
C ASP A 357 -2.23 13.86 1.75
N GLU A 358 -3.47 14.04 1.34
CA GLU A 358 -3.84 14.60 0.03
C GLU A 358 -3.31 16.02 -0.17
N GLU A 359 -2.96 16.71 0.91
CA GLU A 359 -2.45 18.09 0.93
C GLU A 359 -0.91 18.14 0.87
N GLY A 360 -0.25 16.97 0.93
CA GLY A 360 1.20 16.85 0.86
C GLY A 360 1.89 16.96 2.23
N ASP A 361 1.13 17.06 3.31
CA ASP A 361 1.64 17.14 4.67
C ASP A 361 2.00 15.76 5.18
N MET A 362 3.22 15.65 5.70
CA MET A 362 3.80 14.41 6.21
C MET A 362 3.17 14.05 7.55
N ASN A 363 2.03 13.36 7.52
CA ASN A 363 1.42 12.80 8.71
C ASN A 363 2.27 11.66 9.27
N GLU A 364 2.39 11.66 10.60
CA GLU A 364 3.10 10.64 11.34
C GLU A 364 2.33 9.31 11.20
N LEU A 365 2.93 8.28 10.56
CA LEU A 365 2.61 6.88 10.82
C LEU A 365 2.43 6.66 12.33
N PRO A 366 1.67 5.64 12.75
CA PRO A 366 1.70 5.12 14.11
C PRO A 366 3.08 5.10 14.76
N SER A 367 3.35 6.09 15.61
CA SER A 367 4.61 6.17 16.34
C SER A 367 4.57 5.29 17.59
N GLN A 368 3.39 4.92 18.06
CA GLN A 368 3.24 4.17 19.29
C GLN A 368 3.38 2.66 19.04
N TYR A 369 4.55 2.13 19.36
CA TYR A 369 4.77 0.70 19.44
C TYR A 369 3.85 0.07 20.49
N CYS A 370 3.10 -0.96 20.08
CA CYS A 370 2.18 -1.67 20.97
C CYS A 370 2.74 -3.02 21.39
N CYS A 371 3.13 -3.86 20.43
CA CYS A 371 3.60 -5.22 20.72
C CYS A 371 4.34 -5.82 19.53
N SER A 372 5.12 -6.87 19.80
CA SER A 372 5.60 -7.79 18.78
C SER A 372 4.95 -9.15 18.96
N PHE A 373 4.68 -9.80 17.84
CA PHE A 373 4.07 -11.11 17.79
C PHE A 373 5.01 -12.11 17.12
N CYS A 374 5.10 -13.31 17.67
CA CYS A 374 5.62 -14.46 16.98
C CYS A 374 4.46 -15.21 16.34
N VAL A 375 4.48 -15.29 15.02
CA VAL A 375 3.39 -15.79 14.17
C VAL A 375 3.82 -17.09 13.53
N ARG A 376 3.02 -18.14 13.66
CA ARG A 376 3.22 -19.40 12.94
C ARG A 376 2.62 -19.29 11.53
N PRO A 377 3.43 -19.45 10.47
CA PRO A 377 2.94 -19.36 9.09
C PRO A 377 1.74 -20.27 8.84
N GLY A 378 0.70 -19.73 8.19
CA GLY A 378 -0.47 -20.49 7.74
C GLY A 378 -1.49 -20.89 8.80
N LEU A 379 -1.19 -20.71 10.09
CA LEU A 379 -2.11 -21.04 11.19
C LEU A 379 -2.96 -19.86 11.66
N VAL A 380 -2.47 -18.64 11.45
CA VAL A 380 -3.16 -17.41 11.85
C VAL A 380 -4.19 -17.00 10.79
N LYS A 381 -5.34 -16.51 11.24
CA LYS A 381 -6.45 -16.09 10.39
C LYS A 381 -6.98 -14.72 10.80
N THR A 382 -7.40 -13.93 9.82
CA THR A 382 -7.91 -12.57 9.96
C THR A 382 -9.33 -12.46 9.42
N GLY A 383 -10.06 -11.44 9.87
CA GLY A 383 -11.45 -11.16 9.49
C GLY A 383 -12.46 -12.00 10.26
N PRO A 384 -13.75 -11.92 9.89
CA PRO A 384 -14.77 -12.82 10.42
C PRO A 384 -14.45 -14.26 10.04
N GLY A 385 -14.56 -15.19 10.99
CA GLY A 385 -14.42 -16.61 10.68
C GLY A 385 -15.61 -17.08 9.84
N ALA A 386 -15.40 -18.01 8.91
CA ALA A 386 -16.52 -18.80 8.42
C ALA A 386 -17.16 -19.45 9.65
N ARG A 387 -18.36 -19.00 10.02
CA ARG A 387 -19.12 -19.63 11.11
C ARG A 387 -19.17 -21.12 10.75
N PRO A 388 -18.70 -22.04 11.63
CA PRO A 388 -18.89 -23.45 11.37
C PRO A 388 -20.38 -23.63 11.08
N ALA A 389 -20.71 -24.14 9.89
CA ALA A 389 -22.08 -24.18 9.41
C ALA A 389 -22.94 -24.76 10.53
N ALA A 390 -23.83 -23.93 11.09
CA ALA A 390 -24.70 -24.30 12.18
C ALA A 390 -25.71 -25.32 11.64
N GLY A 391 -25.33 -26.60 11.53
CA GLY A 391 -26.19 -27.57 10.85
C GLY A 391 -25.67 -28.99 10.63
N ALA A 392 -24.49 -29.39 11.11
CA ALA A 392 -23.99 -30.76 10.90
C ALA A 392 -23.90 -31.64 12.17
N GLY A 393 -24.67 -31.34 13.22
CA GLY A 393 -24.89 -32.25 14.36
C GLY A 393 -26.29 -31.99 14.93
N ALA A 394 -27.13 -32.96 15.27
CA ALA A 394 -26.95 -34.38 15.44
C ALA A 394 -28.28 -35.07 15.06
N GLY A 395 -28.26 -35.85 13.98
CA GLY A 395 -29.41 -36.63 13.51
C GLY A 395 -29.01 -38.05 13.15
N ALA A 396 -28.21 -38.71 13.99
CA ALA A 396 -27.86 -40.12 13.82
C ALA A 396 -28.38 -40.92 15.03
N GLY A 397 -29.61 -41.40 14.83
CA GLY A 397 -30.27 -42.57 15.42
C GLY A 397 -29.69 -43.24 16.67
N ARG A 398 -30.48 -43.18 17.75
CA ARG A 398 -30.65 -44.31 18.65
C ARG A 398 -32.09 -44.81 18.52
N ASP A 399 -32.35 -45.61 17.49
CA ASP A 399 -33.44 -46.58 17.52
C ASP A 399 -32.87 -47.90 18.05
N ARG A 400 -33.02 -48.12 19.37
CA ARG A 400 -33.00 -49.47 19.94
C ARG A 400 -34.47 -49.88 20.06
N GLN A 401 -34.87 -50.83 19.23
CA GLN A 401 -36.11 -51.58 19.38
C GLN A 401 -35.98 -52.50 20.61
N GLU A 402 -37.03 -52.49 21.43
CA GLU A 402 -37.34 -53.52 22.45
C GLU A 402 -38.08 -54.70 21.83
#